data_AF-A0A843W3R4-F1
#
_entry.id   AF-A0A843W3R4-F1
#
_cell.length_a   1.000
_cell.length_b   1.000
_cell.length_c   1.000
_cell.angle_alpha   90.00
_cell.angle_beta   90.00
_cell.angle_gamma   90.00
#
_symmetry.space_group_name_H-M   'P 1'
#
loop_
_entity.id
_entity.type
_entity.pdbx_description
1 polymer ?
#
loop_
_entity_poly.entity_id
_entity_poly.type
_entity_poly.pdbx_seq_one_letter_code
_entity_poly.pdbx_strand_id
1 'polypeptide(L)'
;MQGLVQAMQTQAHTQAALQAQLEAQVAWDEFVRLFRAKFVPEHIQNRMEQEFLSLTQGSMTVLEYEARFVELSKYAPHIVTDERRKAKKFVMDLKPSLRMRLVAFDHRTLDEALSTTCRQEGLVGDTPLEETVESDFECGE
;
A
#
# COMPACT_ATOMS: atom_id res chain seq x y z
N MET A 1 -20.69 24.43 41.76
CA MET A 1 -21.10 25.23 40.59
C MET A 1 -19.95 25.52 39.62
N GLN A 2 -18.77 26.00 40.06
CA GLN A 2 -17.63 26.30 39.18
C GLN A 2 -17.11 25.11 38.34
N GLY A 3 -17.03 23.90 38.90
CA GLY A 3 -16.54 22.73 38.16
C GLY A 3 -17.43 22.32 36.97
N LEU A 4 -18.75 22.52 37.07
CA LEU A 4 -19.68 22.26 35.97
C LEU A 4 -19.49 23.27 34.83
N VAL A 5 -19.26 24.54 35.17
CA VAL A 5 -19.03 25.60 34.19
C VAL A 5 -17.71 25.38 33.45
N GLN A 6 -16.64 24.99 34.15
CA GLN A 6 -15.37 24.65 33.52
C GLN A 6 -15.49 23.43 32.60
N ALA A 7 -16.18 22.37 33.03
CA ALA A 7 -16.39 21.18 32.21
C ALA A 7 -17.15 21.50 30.90
N MET A 8 -18.17 22.35 30.97
CA MET A 8 -18.91 22.80 29.79
C MET A 8 -18.06 23.63 28.84
N GLN A 9 -17.21 24.52 29.35
CA GLN A 9 -16.27 25.30 28.54
C GLN A 9 -15.25 24.39 27.86
N THR A 10 -14.65 23.46 28.59
CA THR A 10 -13.72 22.48 28.03
C THR A 10 -14.38 21.64 26.94
N GLN A 11 -15.62 21.20 27.13
CA GLN A 11 -16.36 20.44 26.12
C GLN A 11 -16.63 21.26 24.84
N ALA A 12 -17.00 22.54 24.98
CA ALA A 12 -17.22 23.41 23.82
C ALA A 12 -15.92 23.63 23.03
N HIS A 13 -14.80 23.84 23.73
CA HIS A 13 -13.49 24.00 23.08
C HIS A 13 -13.02 22.73 22.38
N THR A 14 -13.18 21.56 23.00
CA THR A 14 -12.80 20.28 22.38
C THR A 14 -13.68 19.96 21.18
N GLN A 15 -14.99 20.25 21.26
CA GLN A 15 -15.90 20.08 20.13
C GLN A 15 -15.51 20.98 18.95
N ALA A 16 -15.22 22.26 19.20
CA ALA A 16 -14.80 23.19 18.16
C ALA A 16 -13.48 22.75 17.49
N ALA A 17 -12.51 22.25 18.28
CA ALA A 17 -11.24 21.74 17.75
C ALA A 17 -11.43 20.48 16.87
N LEU A 18 -12.24 19.52 17.33
CA LEU A 18 -12.55 18.32 16.56
C LEU A 18 -13.29 18.64 15.26
N GLN A 19 -14.21 19.59 15.32
CA GLN A 19 -14.98 20.01 14.16
C GLN A 19 -14.10 20.73 13.12
N ALA A 20 -13.25 21.66 13.56
CA ALA A 20 -12.30 22.34 12.67
C ALA A 20 -11.32 21.34 12.02
N GLN A 21 -10.89 20.31 12.76
CA GLN A 21 -10.02 19.26 12.21
C GLN A 21 -10.74 18.42 11.15
N LEU A 22 -12.01 18.03 11.38
CA LEU A 22 -12.80 17.29 10.39
C LEU A 22 -13.08 18.14 9.14
N GLU A 23 -13.45 19.41 9.32
CA GLU A 23 -13.66 20.37 8.22
C GLU A 23 -12.39 20.53 7.38
N ALA A 24 -11.22 20.61 8.01
CA ALA A 24 -9.94 20.68 7.32
C ALA A 24 -9.63 19.40 6.52
N GLN A 25 -9.93 18.21 7.07
CA GLN A 25 -9.75 16.95 6.34
C GLN A 25 -10.67 16.87 5.12
N VAL A 26 -11.96 17.18 5.27
CA VAL A 26 -12.93 17.18 4.16
C VAL A 26 -12.52 18.19 3.08
N ALA A 27 -12.09 19.39 3.48
CA ALA A 27 -11.62 20.42 2.55
C ALA A 27 -10.36 19.97 1.78
N TRP A 28 -9.44 19.27 2.44
CA TRP A 28 -8.23 18.74 1.82
C TRP A 28 -8.55 17.60 0.83
N ASP A 29 -9.41 16.65 1.21
CA ASP A 29 -9.82 15.55 0.33
C ASP A 29 -10.51 16.07 -0.93
N GLU A 30 -11.37 17.08 -0.78
CA GLU A 30 -12.04 17.72 -1.91
C GLU A 30 -11.04 18.48 -2.81
N PHE A 31 -10.07 19.18 -2.22
CA PHE A 31 -8.97 19.79 -2.97
C PHE A 31 -8.20 18.76 -3.79
N VAL A 32 -7.80 17.64 -3.18
CA VAL A 32 -7.05 16.57 -3.87
C VAL A 32 -7.88 15.99 -5.01
N ARG A 33 -9.18 15.77 -4.78
CA ARG A 33 -10.10 15.27 -5.82
C ARG A 33 -10.18 16.21 -7.02
N LEU A 34 -10.41 17.49 -6.78
CA LEU A 34 -10.48 18.51 -7.83
C LEU A 34 -9.13 18.72 -8.54
N PHE A 35 -8.03 18.70 -7.78
CA PHE A 35 -6.69 18.78 -8.32
C PHE A 35 -6.40 17.63 -9.28
N ARG A 36 -6.66 16.38 -8.87
CA ARG A 36 -6.46 15.21 -9.73
C ARG A 36 -7.33 15.27 -10.98
N ALA A 37 -8.61 15.62 -10.85
CA ALA A 37 -9.51 15.74 -12.00
C ALA A 37 -9.05 16.79 -13.02
N LYS A 38 -8.40 17.87 -12.56
CA LYS A 38 -7.92 18.96 -13.42
C LYS A 38 -6.55 18.71 -14.04
N PHE A 39 -5.63 18.12 -13.28
CA PHE A 39 -4.21 18.04 -13.65
C PHE A 39 -3.73 16.64 -14.00
N VAL A 40 -4.47 15.59 -13.66
CA VAL A 40 -4.15 14.21 -14.00
C VAL A 40 -5.20 13.70 -14.99
N PRO A 41 -4.88 13.65 -16.30
CA PRO A 41 -5.82 13.15 -17.31
C PRO A 41 -6.32 11.75 -16.97
N GLU A 42 -7.59 11.47 -17.30
CA GLU A 42 -8.25 10.19 -17.00
C GLU A 42 -7.45 8.98 -17.51
N HIS A 43 -6.90 9.06 -18.73
CA HIS A 43 -6.09 7.98 -19.29
C HIS A 43 -4.81 7.67 -18.49
N ILE A 44 -4.26 8.66 -17.77
CA ILE A 44 -3.13 8.46 -16.86
C ILE A 44 -3.61 7.81 -15.57
N GLN A 45 -4.72 8.26 -15.00
CA GLN A 45 -5.31 7.65 -13.80
C GLN A 45 -5.63 6.17 -14.05
N ASN A 46 -6.28 5.87 -15.18
CA ASN A 46 -6.59 4.49 -15.59
C ASN A 46 -5.32 3.66 -15.76
N ARG A 47 -4.25 4.24 -16.33
CA ARG A 47 -2.96 3.54 -16.46
C ARG A 47 -2.36 3.20 -15.09
N MET A 48 -2.35 4.15 -14.15
CA MET A 48 -1.84 3.93 -12.79
C MET A 48 -2.65 2.89 -12.04
N GLU A 49 -3.97 2.88 -12.23
CA GLU A 49 -4.84 1.84 -11.69
C GLU A 49 -4.52 0.45 -12.26
N GLN A 50 -4.36 0.32 -13.58
CA GLN A 50 -3.97 -0.94 -14.21
C GLN A 50 -2.57 -1.39 -13.75
N GLU A 51 -1.65 -0.45 -13.57
CA GLU A 51 -0.33 -0.73 -13.01
C GLU A 51 -0.44 -1.25 -11.58
N PHE A 52 -1.31 -0.68 -10.75
CA PHE A 52 -1.57 -1.19 -9.40
C PHE A 52 -2.16 -2.61 -9.39
N LEU A 53 -3.08 -2.90 -10.31
CA LEU A 53 -3.74 -4.20 -10.41
C LEU A 53 -2.78 -5.30 -10.90
N SER A 54 -1.81 -4.95 -11.73
CA SER A 54 -0.78 -5.86 -12.24
C SER A 54 0.51 -5.86 -11.40
N LEU A 55 0.60 -4.98 -10.40
CA LEU A 55 1.80 -4.85 -9.57
C LEU A 55 2.05 -6.13 -8.77
N THR A 56 3.24 -6.69 -8.96
CA THR A 56 3.79 -7.78 -8.15
C THR A 56 5.18 -7.40 -7.66
N GLN A 57 5.68 -8.04 -6.60
CA GLN A 57 7.04 -7.78 -6.11
C GLN A 57 8.09 -8.07 -7.20
N GLY A 58 7.86 -9.05 -8.07
CA GLY A 58 8.73 -9.32 -9.22
C GLY A 58 10.17 -9.60 -8.79
N SER A 59 11.13 -8.82 -9.27
CA SER A 59 12.53 -8.84 -8.83
C SER A 59 12.85 -7.84 -7.71
N MET A 60 11.96 -6.88 -7.43
CA MET A 60 12.18 -5.80 -6.47
C MET A 60 12.40 -6.31 -5.04
N THR A 61 13.09 -5.50 -4.25
CA THR A 61 13.12 -5.65 -2.79
C THR A 61 11.73 -5.36 -2.20
N VAL A 62 11.44 -5.85 -0.99
CA VAL A 62 10.17 -5.57 -0.31
C VAL A 62 9.96 -4.06 -0.14
N LEU A 63 11.03 -3.29 0.15
CA LEU A 63 10.93 -1.83 0.35
C LEU A 63 10.65 -1.07 -0.95
N GLU A 64 11.28 -1.46 -2.07
CA GLU A 64 10.96 -0.86 -3.38
C GLU A 64 9.53 -1.20 -3.81
N TYR A 65 9.12 -2.44 -3.58
CA TYR A 65 7.75 -2.88 -3.84
C TYR A 65 6.73 -2.12 -2.98
N GLU A 66 7.01 -1.94 -1.68
CA GLU A 66 6.19 -1.13 -0.78
C GLU A 66 6.00 0.29 -1.31
N ALA A 67 7.09 0.96 -1.66
CA ALA A 67 7.04 2.34 -2.13
C ALA A 67 6.11 2.47 -3.34
N ARG A 68 6.25 1.57 -4.32
CA ARG A 68 5.36 1.53 -5.50
C ARG A 68 3.92 1.16 -5.14
N PHE A 69 3.73 0.21 -4.23
CA PHE A 69 2.40 -0.21 -3.78
C PHE A 69 1.66 0.96 -3.13
N VAL A 70 2.29 1.69 -2.20
CA VAL A 70 1.70 2.84 -1.51
C VAL A 70 1.41 3.98 -2.49
N GLU A 71 2.31 4.24 -3.43
CA GLU A 71 2.10 5.25 -4.47
C GLU A 71 0.89 4.93 -5.35
N LEU A 72 0.86 3.73 -5.93
CA LEU A 72 -0.16 3.30 -6.88
C LEU A 72 -1.52 3.04 -6.22
N SER A 73 -1.54 2.64 -4.94
CA SER A 73 -2.78 2.40 -4.18
C SER A 73 -3.71 3.62 -4.14
N LYS A 74 -3.14 4.83 -4.29
CA LYS A 74 -3.89 6.10 -4.32
C LYS A 74 -4.81 6.23 -5.54
N TYR A 75 -4.58 5.44 -6.59
CA TYR A 75 -5.37 5.43 -7.83
C TYR A 75 -6.43 4.31 -7.84
N ALA A 76 -6.34 3.35 -6.92
CA ALA A 76 -7.29 2.24 -6.81
C ALA A 76 -7.88 2.10 -5.39
N PRO A 77 -8.48 3.17 -4.82
CA PRO A 77 -9.00 3.15 -3.45
C PRO A 77 -10.10 2.10 -3.23
N HIS A 78 -10.79 1.70 -4.29
CA HIS A 78 -11.83 0.66 -4.26
C HIS A 78 -11.27 -0.77 -4.10
N ILE A 79 -9.97 -0.99 -4.32
CA ILE A 79 -9.29 -2.26 -4.09
C ILE A 79 -8.77 -2.34 -2.65
N VAL A 80 -8.25 -1.23 -2.13
CA VAL A 80 -7.63 -1.12 -0.80
C VAL A 80 -8.54 -0.35 0.17
N THR A 81 -9.83 -0.68 0.19
CA THR A 81 -10.85 0.06 0.96
C THR A 81 -10.60 0.05 2.46
N ASP A 82 -9.96 -0.99 2.97
CA ASP A 82 -9.59 -1.12 4.37
C ASP A 82 -8.14 -1.62 4.49
N GLU A 83 -7.51 -1.34 5.64
CA GLU A 83 -6.12 -1.70 5.89
C GLU A 83 -5.87 -3.21 5.84
N ARG A 84 -6.88 -4.04 6.14
CA ARG A 84 -6.76 -5.49 6.09
C ARG A 84 -6.72 -6.01 4.65
N ARG A 85 -7.57 -5.48 3.76
CA ARG A 85 -7.56 -5.76 2.31
C ARG A 85 -6.29 -5.27 1.67
N LYS A 86 -5.81 -4.10 2.10
CA LYS A 86 -4.51 -3.55 1.69
C LYS A 86 -3.36 -4.48 2.06
N ALA A 87 -3.29 -4.93 3.32
CA ALA A 87 -2.31 -5.90 3.79
C ALA A 87 -2.43 -7.25 3.04
N LYS A 88 -3.65 -7.75 2.86
CA LYS A 88 -3.89 -9.00 2.14
C LYS A 88 -3.41 -8.93 0.69
N LYS A 89 -3.76 -7.87 -0.04
CA LYS A 89 -3.29 -7.68 -1.43
C LYS A 89 -1.77 -7.62 -1.45
N PHE A 90 -1.16 -6.82 -0.56
CA PHE A 90 0.29 -6.72 -0.45
C PHE A 90 0.96 -8.09 -0.36
N VAL A 91 0.50 -8.97 0.54
CA VAL A 91 1.03 -10.33 0.71
C VAL A 91 0.77 -11.24 -0.49
N MET A 92 -0.39 -11.13 -1.13
CA MET A 92 -0.74 -11.97 -2.29
C MET A 92 0.12 -11.68 -3.52
N ASP A 93 0.58 -10.44 -3.64
CA ASP A 93 1.37 -9.95 -4.76
C ASP A 93 2.89 -10.06 -4.51
N LEU A 94 3.31 -10.59 -3.34
CA LEU A 94 4.72 -10.91 -3.05
C LEU A 94 5.23 -12.09 -3.89
N LYS A 95 6.56 -12.20 -3.95
CA LYS A 95 7.26 -13.37 -4.51
C LYS A 95 6.71 -14.66 -3.87
N PRO A 96 6.49 -15.74 -4.66
CA PRO A 96 5.87 -16.98 -4.16
C PRO A 96 6.52 -17.57 -2.89
N SER A 97 7.85 -17.45 -2.78
CA SER A 97 8.62 -17.89 -1.62
C SER A 97 8.26 -17.17 -0.33
N LEU A 98 8.08 -15.85 -0.38
CA LEU A 98 7.64 -15.03 0.76
C LEU A 98 6.15 -15.21 1.01
N ARG A 99 5.32 -15.18 -0.05
CA ARG A 99 3.87 -15.36 0.04
C ARG A 99 3.48 -16.65 0.75
N MET A 100 4.12 -17.77 0.43
CA MET A 100 3.83 -19.07 1.06
C MET A 100 4.07 -19.04 2.58
N ARG A 101 5.12 -18.33 3.03
CA ARG A 101 5.40 -18.19 4.46
C ARG A 101 4.43 -17.25 5.15
N LEU A 102 3.93 -16.25 4.44
CA LEU A 102 3.20 -15.13 5.03
C LEU A 102 1.68 -15.23 4.95
N VAL A 103 1.15 -16.02 4.00
CA VAL A 103 -0.31 -16.17 3.78
C VAL A 103 -1.05 -16.71 5.01
N ALA A 104 -0.36 -17.45 5.88
CA ALA A 104 -0.93 -18.02 7.10
C ALA A 104 -1.13 -16.99 8.22
N PHE A 105 -0.49 -15.82 8.13
CA PHE A 105 -0.64 -14.77 9.12
C PHE A 105 -1.80 -13.84 8.78
N ASP A 106 -2.60 -13.49 9.79
CA ASP A 106 -3.69 -12.53 9.65
C ASP A 106 -3.21 -11.11 9.90
N HIS A 107 -2.57 -10.50 8.90
CA HIS A 107 -2.11 -9.11 9.00
C HIS A 107 -3.28 -8.13 8.96
N ARG A 108 -3.38 -7.29 9.99
CA ARG A 108 -4.46 -6.30 10.13
C ARG A 108 -4.14 -4.98 9.48
N THR A 109 -2.85 -4.67 9.33
CA THR A 109 -2.35 -3.42 8.75
C THR A 109 -1.24 -3.70 7.75
N LEU A 110 -1.01 -2.76 6.83
CA LEU A 110 0.11 -2.86 5.89
C LEU A 110 1.46 -2.91 6.64
N ASP A 111 1.60 -2.14 7.71
CA ASP A 111 2.82 -2.08 8.54
C ASP A 111 3.17 -3.44 9.19
N GLU A 112 2.16 -4.18 9.66
CA GLU A 112 2.35 -5.52 10.21
C GLU A 112 2.84 -6.50 9.13
N ALA A 113 2.24 -6.42 7.93
CA ALA A 113 2.67 -7.19 6.78
C ALA A 113 4.12 -6.85 6.37
N LEU A 114 4.49 -5.56 6.37
CA LEU A 114 5.85 -5.10 6.05
C LEU A 114 6.87 -5.61 7.06
N SER A 115 6.62 -5.41 8.35
CA SER A 115 7.50 -5.84 9.43
C SER A 115 7.79 -7.34 9.40
N THR A 116 6.78 -8.15 9.08
CA THR A 116 6.93 -9.60 8.93
C THR A 116 7.65 -9.98 7.65
N THR A 117 7.38 -9.29 6.53
CA THR A 117 8.10 -9.51 5.25
C THR A 117 9.58 -9.15 5.30
N CYS A 118 9.95 -7.98 5.82
CA CYS A 118 11.35 -7.55 5.90
C CYS A 118 12.20 -8.52 6.73
N ARG A 119 11.64 -9.06 7.82
CA ARG A 119 12.28 -10.10 8.62
C ARG A 119 12.54 -11.38 7.82
N GLN A 120 11.62 -11.73 6.93
CA GLN A 120 11.68 -12.95 6.12
C GLN A 120 12.48 -12.78 4.83
N GLU A 121 12.63 -11.56 4.32
CA GLU A 121 13.44 -11.23 3.14
C GLU A 121 14.94 -11.32 3.45
N GLY A 122 15.39 -10.85 4.62
CA GLY A 122 16.79 -10.97 5.05
C GLY A 122 17.29 -12.41 5.29
N LEU A 123 16.39 -13.40 5.29
CA LEU A 123 16.72 -14.83 5.34
C LEU A 123 16.77 -15.48 3.95
N VAL A 124 16.30 -14.79 2.91
CA VAL A 124 16.46 -15.18 1.50
C VAL A 124 17.71 -14.49 0.98
N GLY A 125 18.87 -14.88 1.52
CA GLY A 125 20.15 -14.54 0.89
C GLY A 125 20.14 -15.01 -0.56
N ASP A 126 20.69 -14.17 -1.45
CA ASP A 126 20.84 -14.37 -2.88
C ASP A 126 20.75 -15.84 -3.28
N THR A 127 19.68 -16.20 -3.99
CA THR A 127 19.69 -17.41 -4.81
C THR A 127 20.22 -16.95 -6.16
N PRO A 128 21.48 -17.26 -6.53
CA PRO A 128 21.93 -17.06 -7.90
C PRO A 128 20.96 -17.82 -8.79
N LEU A 129 20.33 -17.11 -9.73
CA LEU A 129 19.64 -17.76 -10.82
C LEU A 129 20.69 -18.60 -11.54
N GLU A 130 20.55 -19.92 -11.49
CA GLU A 130 21.30 -20.81 -12.38
C GLU A 130 21.13 -20.26 -13.80
N GLU A 131 22.25 -19.88 -14.41
CA GLU A 131 22.36 -19.77 -15.85
C GLU A 131 21.86 -21.09 -16.42
N THR A 132 20.67 -21.06 -17.02
CA THR A 132 20.28 -22.09 -17.96
C THR A 132 21.21 -21.89 -19.14
N VAL A 133 22.36 -22.56 -19.08
CA VAL A 133 23.28 -22.69 -20.20
C VAL A 133 22.42 -23.15 -21.37
N GLU A 134 22.37 -22.32 -22.41
CA GLU A 134 21.79 -22.68 -23.69
C GLU A 134 22.37 -24.04 -24.09
N SER A 135 21.50 -25.04 -24.11
CA SER A 135 21.77 -26.32 -24.73
C SER A 135 21.99 -26.04 -26.21
N ASP A 136 23.25 -26.02 -26.63
CA ASP A 136 23.64 -26.04 -28.04
C ASP A 136 22.84 -27.14 -28.75
N PHE A 137 21.91 -26.70 -29.58
CA PHE A 137 21.24 -27.55 -30.56
C PHE A 137 22.31 -27.97 -31.57
N GLU A 138 22.74 -29.22 -31.44
CA GLU A 138 23.50 -29.96 -32.43
C GLU A 138 22.70 -29.98 -33.74
N CYS A 139 23.12 -29.19 -34.73
CA CYS A 139 22.64 -29.31 -36.10
C CYS A 139 23.68 -30.13 -36.88
N GLY A 140 23.35 -31.41 -37.12
CA GLY A 140 24.14 -32.29 -37.96
C GLY A 140 24.02 -31.94 -39.45
N GLU A 141 25.09 -32.25 -40.18
CA GLU A 141 25.07 -32.74 -41.56
C GLU A 141 25.88 -34.03 -41.62
#